data_AF-A0A4S8KL89-F1
#
_entry.id   AF-A0A4S8KL89-F1
#
_cell.length_a   1.000
_cell.length_b   1.000
_cell.length_c   1.000
_cell.angle_alpha   90.00
_cell.angle_beta   90.00
_cell.angle_gamma   90.00
#
_symmetry.space_group_name_H-M   'P 1'
#
loop_
_entity.id
_entity.type
_entity.pdbx_description
1 polymer ?
#
loop_
_entity_poly.entity_id
_entity_poly.type
_entity_poly.pdbx_seq_one_letter_code
_entity_poly.pdbx_strand_id
1 'polypeptide(L)'
;MNTRKPYNGTRRNLLIAMDVGTTYSGVSYCLLDPGFVPEIQTVTRFPACEHVGGDAKIPSIIYYGQDGSVKAVGAEATQEGILEKAEDEDWVPAKWFKLHFRPNGKDEDNVDQAIPPLPPNKSAVTVFSDFL
;
A
#
# COMPACT_ATOMS: atom_id res chain seq x y z
N MET A 1 29.48 13.28 -3.51
CA MET A 1 28.39 12.28 -3.69
C MET A 1 29.02 10.91 -3.48
N ASN A 2 28.49 10.10 -2.57
CA ASN A 2 28.99 8.72 -2.40
C ASN A 2 28.61 7.90 -3.64
N THR A 3 29.60 7.35 -4.32
CA THR A 3 29.39 6.42 -5.43
C THR A 3 28.91 5.09 -4.88
N ARG A 4 27.81 4.57 -5.43
CA ARG A 4 27.31 3.22 -5.09
C ARG A 4 28.35 2.19 -5.53
N LYS A 5 28.58 1.18 -4.69
CA LYS A 5 29.48 0.07 -5.01
C LYS A 5 28.76 -1.01 -5.82
N PRO A 6 29.49 -1.76 -6.66
CA PRO A 6 28.97 -2.97 -7.27
C PRO A 6 28.40 -3.94 -6.23
N TYR A 7 27.37 -4.68 -6.62
CA TYR A 7 26.80 -5.73 -5.78
C TYR A 7 27.78 -6.91 -5.66
N ASN A 8 28.17 -7.23 -4.41
CA ASN A 8 29.17 -8.26 -4.10
C ASN A 8 28.56 -9.65 -3.83
N GLY A 9 27.27 -9.85 -4.11
CA GLY A 9 26.65 -11.17 -3.96
C GLY A 9 27.10 -12.15 -5.04
N THR A 10 26.89 -13.45 -4.81
CA THR A 10 27.33 -14.51 -5.73
C THR A 10 26.30 -14.88 -6.80
N ARG A 11 25.08 -14.35 -6.72
CA ARG A 11 23.97 -14.62 -7.65
C ARG A 11 23.08 -13.39 -7.84
N ARG A 12 22.33 -13.36 -8.94
CA ARG A 12 21.30 -12.35 -9.20
C ARG A 12 20.21 -12.41 -8.12
N ASN A 13 19.82 -11.26 -7.59
CA ASN A 13 18.66 -11.13 -6.70
C ASN A 13 17.78 -9.94 -7.13
N LEU A 14 16.48 -10.01 -6.83
CA LEU A 14 15.56 -8.88 -6.94
C LEU A 14 15.36 -8.29 -5.54
N LEU A 15 15.64 -7.00 -5.38
CA LEU A 15 15.29 -6.25 -4.18
C LEU A 15 14.05 -5.42 -4.47
N ILE A 16 13.04 -5.49 -3.60
CA ILE A 16 11.84 -4.67 -3.65
C ILE A 16 11.81 -3.86 -2.35
N ALA A 17 11.59 -2.55 -2.49
CA ALA A 17 11.36 -1.62 -1.39
C ALA A 17 9.94 -1.07 -1.52
N MET A 18 9.16 -1.19 -0.45
CA MET A 18 7.78 -0.73 -0.39
C MET A 18 7.68 0.38 0.64
N ASP A 19 7.21 1.55 0.22
CA ASP A 19 6.81 2.61 1.12
C ASP A 19 5.29 2.54 1.28
N VAL A 20 4.84 2.04 2.43
CA VAL A 20 3.41 1.94 2.75
C VAL A 20 3.01 3.14 3.58
N GLY A 21 2.40 4.13 2.94
CA GLY A 21 1.94 5.35 3.59
C GLY A 21 0.52 5.25 4.15
N THR A 22 0.08 6.31 4.82
CA THR A 22 -1.31 6.41 5.31
C THR A 22 -2.30 6.66 4.18
N THR A 23 -1.88 7.43 3.17
CA THR A 23 -2.75 7.89 2.07
C THR A 23 -2.37 7.25 0.74
N TYR A 24 -1.07 7.17 0.45
CA TYR A 24 -0.54 6.57 -0.77
C TYR A 24 0.63 5.67 -0.43
N SER A 25 0.83 4.63 -1.23
CA SER A 25 1.92 3.67 -1.12
C SER A 25 2.64 3.53 -2.45
N GLY A 26 3.96 3.39 -2.41
CA GLY A 26 4.80 3.30 -3.60
C GLY A 26 5.78 2.13 -3.51
N VAL A 27 6.29 1.70 -4.67
CA VAL A 27 7.23 0.58 -4.77
C VAL A 27 8.41 0.99 -5.65
N SER A 28 9.60 0.62 -5.21
CA SER A 28 10.81 0.65 -6.03
C SER A 28 11.45 -0.73 -6.02
N TYR A 29 12.17 -1.07 -7.08
CA TYR A 29 12.89 -2.32 -7.17
C TYR A 29 14.29 -2.10 -7.73
N CYS A 30 15.14 -3.10 -7.56
CA CYS A 30 16.48 -3.11 -8.11
C CYS A 30 16.91 -4.55 -8.43
N LEU A 31 17.49 -4.75 -9.61
CA LEU A 31 18.17 -5.99 -9.96
C LEU A 31 19.61 -5.94 -9.43
N LEU A 32 19.92 -6.86 -8.53
CA LEU A 32 21.24 -7.00 -7.91
C LEU A 32 22.05 -8.02 -8.70
N ASP A 33 22.75 -7.54 -9.71
CA ASP A 33 23.64 -8.35 -10.55
C ASP A 33 25.08 -8.36 -10.01
N PRO A 34 25.70 -9.54 -9.77
CA PRO A 34 27.08 -9.63 -9.29
C PRO A 34 28.05 -8.81 -10.15
N GLY A 35 28.80 -7.91 -9.52
CA GLY A 35 29.78 -7.05 -10.20
C GLY A 35 29.21 -5.80 -10.88
N PHE A 36 27.89 -5.60 -10.89
CA PHE A 36 27.25 -4.39 -11.42
C PHE A 36 26.81 -3.45 -10.31
N VAL A 37 26.84 -2.14 -10.58
CA VAL A 37 26.31 -1.12 -9.66
C VAL A 37 24.78 -1.17 -9.69
N PRO A 38 24.10 -1.40 -8.55
CA PRO A 38 22.64 -1.46 -8.50
C PRO A 38 21.95 -0.16 -8.95
N GLU A 39 21.01 -0.28 -9.89
CA GLU A 39 20.14 0.81 -10.34
C GLU A 39 18.74 0.68 -9.73
N ILE A 40 18.28 1.74 -9.07
CA ILE A 40 16.96 1.78 -8.44
C ILE A 40 15.95 2.19 -9.51
N GLN A 41 14.93 1.36 -9.69
CA GLN A 41 13.83 1.58 -10.61
C GLN A 41 12.55 1.81 -9.80
N THR A 42 11.82 2.88 -10.10
CA THR A 42 10.52 3.14 -9.48
C THR A 42 9.42 2.41 -10.26
N VAL A 43 8.47 1.78 -9.57
CA VAL A 43 7.27 1.23 -10.19
C VAL A 43 6.36 2.41 -10.54
N THR A 44 6.12 2.63 -11.83
CA THR A 44 5.32 3.74 -12.35
C THR A 44 3.97 3.31 -12.92
N ARG A 45 3.68 2.00 -12.90
CA ARG A 45 2.42 1.47 -13.37
C ARG A 45 1.94 0.37 -12.43
N PHE A 46 0.75 0.59 -11.89
CA PHE A 46 0.03 -0.35 -11.05
C PHE A 46 -1.22 -0.85 -11.79
N PRO A 47 -1.78 -2.01 -11.42
CA PRO A 47 -3.10 -2.44 -11.89
C PRO A 47 -4.13 -1.31 -11.72
N ALA A 48 -5.08 -1.22 -12.67
CA ALA A 48 -6.11 -0.18 -12.70
C ALA A 48 -5.63 1.29 -12.86
N CYS A 49 -4.34 1.55 -13.13
CA CYS A 49 -3.83 2.87 -13.50
C CYS A 49 -3.59 3.00 -15.02
N GLU A 50 -4.61 2.75 -15.86
CA GLU A 50 -4.44 2.76 -17.32
C GLU A 50 -4.31 4.18 -17.92
N HIS A 51 -4.89 5.18 -17.27
CA HIS A 51 -4.97 6.57 -17.78
C HIS A 51 -4.16 7.58 -16.96
N VAL A 52 -3.48 7.15 -15.89
CA VAL A 52 -2.67 8.02 -15.03
C VAL A 52 -1.24 8.00 -15.56
N GLY A 53 -0.72 9.17 -15.95
CA GLY A 53 0.61 9.32 -16.54
C GLY A 53 1.76 9.02 -15.57
N GLY A 54 1.98 7.74 -15.27
CA GLY A 54 3.15 7.28 -14.52
C GLY A 54 3.14 7.63 -13.03
N ASP A 55 1.98 7.65 -12.36
CA ASP A 55 1.98 7.87 -10.91
C ASP A 55 2.73 6.74 -10.20
N ALA A 56 3.73 7.12 -9.41
CA ALA A 56 4.66 6.19 -8.75
C ALA A 56 4.10 5.57 -7.47
N LYS A 57 2.79 5.76 -7.23
CA LYS A 57 2.10 5.36 -6.00
C LYS A 57 0.62 5.07 -6.26
N ILE A 58 0.03 4.31 -5.35
CA ILE A 58 -1.40 3.98 -5.31
C ILE A 58 -2.03 4.43 -4.00
N PRO A 59 -3.34 4.74 -3.96
CA PRO A 59 -4.07 4.97 -2.73
C PRO A 59 -3.89 3.81 -1.72
N SER A 60 -3.85 4.12 -0.42
CA SER A 60 -3.73 3.12 0.66
C SER A 60 -5.11 2.84 1.26
N ILE A 61 -5.93 2.14 0.47
CA ILE A 61 -7.32 1.81 0.78
C ILE A 61 -7.63 0.39 0.30
N ILE A 62 -8.49 -0.30 1.06
CA ILE A 62 -9.07 -1.59 0.69
C ILE A 62 -10.58 -1.52 0.92
N TYR A 63 -11.38 -2.08 0.02
CA TYR A 63 -12.79 -2.40 0.29
C TYR A 63 -12.95 -3.87 0.66
N TYR A 64 -13.73 -4.13 1.69
CA TYR A 64 -14.12 -5.48 2.12
C TYR A 64 -15.61 -5.72 1.93
N GLY A 65 -16.01 -6.94 1.58
CA GLY A 65 -17.40 -7.36 1.71
C GLY A 65 -17.78 -7.56 3.17
N GLN A 66 -19.08 -7.67 3.44
CA GLN A 66 -19.61 -7.98 4.78
C GLN A 66 -19.10 -9.32 5.33
N ASP A 67 -18.69 -10.24 4.44
CA ASP A 67 -18.06 -11.52 4.77
C ASP A 67 -16.55 -11.40 5.09
N GLY A 68 -15.97 -10.20 5.02
CA GLY A 68 -14.55 -9.94 5.22
C GLY A 68 -13.67 -10.27 4.00
N SER A 69 -14.26 -10.60 2.84
CA SER A 69 -13.51 -10.81 1.60
C SER A 69 -13.01 -9.49 1.02
N VAL A 70 -11.81 -9.48 0.43
CA VAL A 70 -11.26 -8.31 -0.26
C VAL A 70 -12.00 -8.11 -1.59
N LYS A 71 -12.42 -6.87 -1.88
CA LYS A 71 -13.21 -6.52 -3.06
C LYS A 71 -12.49 -5.61 -4.04
N ALA A 72 -11.73 -4.64 -3.52
CA ALA A 72 -10.91 -3.74 -4.34
C ALA A 72 -9.76 -3.19 -3.50
N VAL A 73 -8.57 -3.03 -4.10
CA VAL A 73 -7.37 -2.56 -3.40
C VAL A 73 -6.69 -1.43 -4.17
N GLY A 74 -6.25 -0.41 -3.45
CA GLY A 74 -5.42 0.67 -3.99
C GLY A 74 -6.05 1.40 -5.16
N ALA A 75 -5.43 1.35 -6.34
CA ALA A 75 -5.94 2.02 -7.53
C ALA A 75 -7.27 1.43 -8.04
N GLU A 76 -7.53 0.13 -7.81
CA GLU A 76 -8.81 -0.49 -8.14
C GLU A 76 -9.93 0.11 -7.29
N ALA A 77 -9.65 0.42 -6.02
CA ALA A 77 -10.61 1.02 -5.10
C ALA A 77 -10.98 2.47 -5.45
N THR A 78 -10.33 3.08 -6.44
CA THR A 78 -10.59 4.45 -6.89
C THR A 78 -11.03 4.54 -8.35
N GLN A 79 -11.37 3.41 -8.99
CA GLN A 79 -11.95 3.44 -10.33
C GLN A 79 -13.35 4.04 -10.31
N GLU A 80 -13.74 4.59 -11.46
CA GLU A 80 -15.12 5.01 -11.70
C GLU A 80 -16.10 3.85 -11.47
N GLY A 81 -17.21 4.09 -10.79
CA GLY A 81 -18.21 3.07 -10.47
C GLY A 81 -17.93 2.25 -9.21
N ILE A 82 -16.72 2.30 -8.64
CA ILE A 82 -16.39 1.50 -7.45
C ILE A 82 -17.03 2.06 -6.18
N LEU A 83 -17.19 3.39 -6.09
CA LEU A 83 -17.88 3.99 -4.95
C LEU A 83 -19.35 3.58 -4.95
N GLU A 84 -20.02 3.70 -6.09
CA GLU A 84 -21.42 3.31 -6.26
C GLU A 84 -21.61 1.81 -5.99
N LYS A 85 -20.72 0.97 -6.52
CA LYS A 85 -20.75 -0.47 -6.27
C LYS A 85 -20.50 -0.82 -4.80
N ALA A 86 -19.58 -0.13 -4.13
CA ALA A 86 -19.32 -0.31 -2.72
C ALA A 86 -20.54 0.07 -1.87
N GLU A 87 -21.31 1.09 -2.27
CA GLU A 87 -22.57 1.45 -1.63
C GLU A 87 -23.67 0.41 -1.90
N ASP A 88 -23.84 -0.04 -3.14
CA ASP A 88 -24.87 -1.01 -3.54
C ASP A 88 -24.67 -2.40 -2.89
N GLU A 89 -23.43 -2.82 -2.70
CA GLU A 89 -23.07 -4.12 -2.13
C GLU A 89 -22.65 -4.06 -0.65
N ASP A 90 -22.85 -2.92 0.02
CA ASP A 90 -22.48 -2.67 1.41
C ASP A 90 -21.01 -3.02 1.71
N TRP A 91 -20.06 -2.61 0.87
CA TRP A 91 -18.64 -2.82 1.13
C TRP A 91 -18.13 -1.87 2.21
N VAL A 92 -17.24 -2.37 3.06
CA VAL A 92 -16.62 -1.63 4.17
C VAL A 92 -15.25 -1.10 3.74
N PRO A 93 -15.05 0.24 3.69
CA PRO A 93 -13.75 0.82 3.38
C PRO A 93 -12.79 0.75 4.58
N ALA A 94 -11.58 0.25 4.35
CA ALA A 94 -10.46 0.38 5.27
C ALA A 94 -9.48 1.43 4.73
N LYS A 95 -9.49 2.63 5.33
CA LYS A 95 -8.55 3.72 5.05
C LYS A 95 -7.77 4.07 6.30
N TRP A 96 -6.57 4.63 6.13
CA TRP A 96 -5.70 5.06 7.23
C TRP A 96 -5.36 3.94 8.23
N PHE A 97 -5.46 2.68 7.81
CA PHE A 97 -5.21 1.50 8.65
C PHE A 97 -3.80 1.48 9.23
N LYS A 98 -2.82 2.13 8.57
CA LYS A 98 -1.46 2.34 9.10
C LYS A 98 -1.45 3.05 10.46
N LEU A 99 -2.41 3.94 10.71
CA LEU A 99 -2.45 4.72 11.95
C LEU A 99 -2.77 3.87 13.18
N HIS A 100 -3.36 2.69 12.99
CA HIS A 100 -3.61 1.71 14.06
C HIS A 100 -2.33 1.03 14.58
N PHE A 101 -1.16 1.28 13.96
CA PHE A 101 0.15 0.85 14.48
C PHE A 101 0.87 1.92 15.31
N ARG A 102 0.26 3.09 15.50
CA ARG A 102 0.88 4.15 16.31
C ARG A 102 1.05 3.65 17.75
N PRO A 103 2.19 3.95 18.41
CA PRO A 103 2.37 3.62 19.82
C PRO A 103 1.39 4.40 20.69
N ASN A 104 0.85 3.77 21.74
CA ASN A 104 -0.09 4.43 22.62
C ASN A 104 0.58 5.54 23.46
N GLY A 105 0.10 6.78 23.40
CA GLY A 105 0.56 7.99 24.08
C GLY A 105 -0.56 8.74 24.84
N LYS A 106 -0.19 9.68 25.72
CA LYS A 106 -1.14 10.28 26.70
C LYS A 106 -2.11 11.35 26.15
N ASP A 107 -1.98 11.74 24.89
CA ASP A 107 -2.82 12.79 24.23
C ASP A 107 -3.80 12.17 23.20
N GLU A 108 -4.29 10.96 23.46
CA GLU A 108 -4.92 10.08 22.46
C GLU A 108 -6.41 10.28 22.19
N ASP A 109 -7.17 10.74 23.19
CA ASP A 109 -8.63 10.70 23.10
C ASP A 109 -9.21 11.50 21.92
N ASN A 110 -8.54 12.58 21.48
CA ASN A 110 -8.99 13.39 20.35
C ASN A 110 -8.45 12.91 18.99
N VAL A 111 -7.30 12.26 18.95
CA VAL A 111 -6.68 11.79 17.68
C VAL A 111 -7.29 10.46 17.26
N ASP A 112 -7.60 9.59 18.21
CA ASP A 112 -8.18 8.27 17.93
C ASP A 112 -9.60 8.37 17.39
N GLN A 113 -10.38 9.38 17.81
CA GLN A 113 -11.71 9.66 17.24
C GLN A 113 -11.68 10.01 15.75
N ALA A 114 -10.54 10.52 15.25
CA ALA A 114 -10.38 10.85 13.85
C ALA A 114 -9.95 9.66 12.98
N ILE A 115 -9.51 8.55 13.58
CA ILE A 115 -9.07 7.35 12.86
C ILE A 115 -10.30 6.47 12.57
N PRO A 116 -10.62 6.17 11.30
CA PRO A 116 -11.70 5.24 10.98
C PRO A 116 -11.49 3.87 11.63
N PRO A 117 -12.57 3.24 12.14
CA PRO A 117 -12.47 1.90 12.69
C PRO A 117 -12.05 0.91 11.59
N LEU A 118 -11.41 -0.17 12.01
CA LEU A 118 -11.10 -1.29 11.11
C LEU A 118 -12.38 -2.04 10.72
N PRO A 119 -12.39 -2.74 9.58
CA PRO A 119 -13.52 -3.58 9.20
C PRO A 119 -13.83 -4.65 10.26
N PRO A 120 -15.08 -5.12 10.34
CA PRO A 120 -15.46 -6.16 11.28
C PRO A 120 -14.54 -7.37 11.21
N ASN A 121 -14.11 -7.87 12.37
CA ASN A 121 -13.24 -9.05 12.51
C ASN A 121 -11.87 -8.95 11.83
N LYS A 122 -11.40 -7.75 11.47
CA LYS A 122 -10.06 -7.52 10.90
C LYS A 122 -9.17 -6.77 11.88
N SER A 123 -7.93 -7.25 12.05
CA SER A 123 -6.89 -6.52 12.76
C SER A 123 -6.13 -5.58 11.82
N ALA A 124 -5.42 -4.59 12.38
CA ALA A 124 -4.57 -3.70 11.58
C ALA A 124 -3.52 -4.50 10.77
N VAL A 125 -2.96 -5.55 11.38
CA VAL A 125 -2.04 -6.49 10.73
C VAL A 125 -2.72 -7.18 9.55
N THR A 126 -3.93 -7.68 9.71
CA THR A 126 -4.68 -8.34 8.63
C THR A 126 -4.93 -7.39 7.47
N VAL A 127 -5.39 -6.16 7.74
CA VAL A 127 -5.64 -5.16 6.68
C VAL A 127 -4.33 -4.80 5.96
N PHE A 128 -3.22 -4.69 6.70
CA PHE A 128 -1.91 -4.40 6.11
C PHE A 128 -1.37 -5.58 5.29
N SER A 129 -1.64 -6.82 5.70
CA SER A 129 -1.30 -8.04 4.95
C SER A 129 -2.14 -8.20 3.70
N ASP A 130 -3.44 -7.88 3.75
CA ASP A 130 -4.34 -7.93 2.59
C ASP A 130 -3.98 -6.83 1.55
N PHE A 131 -3.26 -5.77 1.96
CA PHE A 131 -2.81 -4.69 1.06
C PHE A 131 -1.55 -5.04 0.26
N LEU A 132 -0.68 -5.89 0.81
CA LEU A 132 0.66 -6.20 0.28
C LEU A 132 0.64 -7.47 -0.58
#